data_AF-A0A836W5G7-F1
#
_entry.id   AF-A0A836W5G7-F1
#
_cell.length_a   1.000
_cell.length_b   1.000
_cell.length_c   1.000
_cell.angle_alpha   90.00
_cell.angle_beta   90.00
_cell.angle_gamma   90.00
#
_symmetry.space_group_name_H-M   'P 1'
#
loop_
_entity.id
_entity.type
_entity.pdbx_description
1 polymer ?
#
loop_
_entity_poly.entity_id
_entity_poly.type
_entity_poly.pdbx_seq_one_letter_code
_entity_poly.pdbx_strand_id
1 'polypeptide(L)'
;MSLQWDPQWEEVVVDVEGIRVKVLRDRVTGLIACPICGTGEKASYFFSPRDLVNHLFAHTMKAQKVYIAAPVATEEEDEEE
;
A
#
# COMPACT_ATOMS: atom_id res chain seq x y z
N MET A 1 -13.39 -5.17 28.23
CA MET A 1 -12.36 -5.94 27.51
C MET A 1 -11.93 -5.10 26.32
N SER A 2 -10.78 -4.43 26.42
CA SER A 2 -10.19 -3.72 25.28
C SER A 2 -9.48 -4.76 24.41
N LEU A 3 -9.95 -4.92 23.17
CA LEU A 3 -9.22 -5.63 22.13
C LEU A 3 -8.03 -4.76 21.71
N GLN A 4 -7.00 -4.72 22.55
CA GLN A 4 -5.76 -4.02 22.23
C GLN A 4 -5.01 -4.87 21.19
N TRP A 5 -4.74 -4.30 20.02
CA TRP A 5 -3.88 -4.96 19.03
C TRP A 5 -2.43 -4.95 19.53
N ASP A 6 -1.85 -6.14 19.66
CA ASP A 6 -0.46 -6.38 20.10
C ASP A 6 0.34 -7.06 18.98
N PRO A 7 0.87 -6.29 18.01
CA PRO A 7 1.50 -6.84 16.82
C PRO A 7 2.88 -7.44 17.10
N GLN A 8 3.20 -8.53 16.40
CA GLN A 8 4.50 -9.18 16.44
C GLN A 8 5.22 -9.02 15.11
N TRP A 9 6.04 -7.96 15.00
CA TRP A 9 6.73 -7.62 13.77
C TRP A 9 7.86 -8.60 13.43
N GLU A 10 7.91 -9.01 12.17
CA GLU A 10 9.00 -9.74 11.54
C GLU A 10 9.44 -9.04 10.25
N GLU A 11 10.74 -9.09 9.93
CA GLU A 11 11.25 -8.53 8.68
C GLU A 11 11.10 -9.56 7.55
N VAL A 12 10.38 -9.18 6.49
CA VAL A 12 10.14 -10.04 5.32
C VAL A 12 10.53 -9.27 4.06
N VAL A 13 11.11 -9.98 3.09
CA VAL A 13 11.34 -9.45 1.75
C VAL A 13 10.16 -9.84 0.87
N VAL A 14 9.48 -8.83 0.35
CA VAL A 14 8.33 -8.99 -0.54
C VAL A 14 8.79 -8.69 -1.96
N ASP A 15 8.54 -9.62 -2.88
CA ASP A 15 8.83 -9.50 -4.32
C ASP A 15 7.50 -9.36 -5.07
N VAL A 16 7.27 -8.21 -5.72
CA VAL A 16 6.09 -7.95 -6.55
C VAL A 16 6.55 -7.38 -7.87
N GLU A 17 6.26 -8.09 -8.96
CA GLU A 17 6.53 -7.63 -10.33
C GLU A 17 8.00 -7.18 -10.53
N GLY A 18 8.95 -7.85 -9.86
CA GLY A 18 10.39 -7.55 -9.92
C GLY A 18 10.88 -6.50 -8.92
N ILE A 19 9.98 -5.91 -8.12
CA ILE A 19 10.31 -4.97 -7.05
C ILE A 19 10.49 -5.76 -5.75
N ARG A 20 11.71 -5.76 -5.21
CA ARG A 20 12.03 -6.37 -3.91
C ARG A 20 12.11 -5.31 -2.83
N VAL A 21 11.22 -5.40 -1.85
CA VAL A 21 11.17 -4.45 -0.72
C VAL A 21 11.25 -5.21 0.59
N LYS A 22 12.13 -4.75 1.49
CA LYS A 22 12.19 -5.24 2.87
C LYS A 22 11.16 -4.49 3.70
N VAL A 23 10.23 -5.22 4.32
CA VAL A 23 9.10 -4.66 5.06
C VAL A 23 8.89 -5.39 6.38
N LEU A 24 8.12 -4.78 7.28
CA LEU A 24 7.70 -5.42 8.52
C LEU A 24 6.33 -6.06 8.32
N ARG A 25 6.20 -7.33 8.68
CA ARG A 25 4.93 -8.06 8.69
C ARG A 25 4.55 -8.39 10.13
N ASP A 26 3.29 -8.17 10.49
CA ASP A 26 2.74 -8.64 11.76
C ASP A 26 2.42 -10.13 11.62
N ARG A 27 3.04 -10.96 12.46
CA ARG A 27 2.79 -12.41 12.50
C ARG A 27 1.40 -12.77 13.00
N VAL A 28 0.75 -11.89 13.78
CA VAL A 28 -0.56 -12.17 14.36
C VAL A 28 -1.66 -11.96 13.33
N THR A 29 -1.67 -10.82 12.66
CA THR A 29 -2.72 -10.45 11.69
C THR A 29 -2.33 -10.70 10.23
N GLY A 30 -1.05 -10.91 9.95
CA GLY A 30 -0.51 -11.00 8.60
C GLY A 30 -0.33 -9.65 7.90
N LEU A 31 -0.65 -8.53 8.58
CA LEU A 31 -0.56 -7.18 8.04
C LEU A 31 0.88 -6.79 7.70
N ILE A 32 1.05 -6.06 6.62
CA ILE A 32 2.33 -5.57 6.14
C ILE A 32 2.38 -4.06 6.35
N ALA A 33 3.41 -3.58 7.04
CA ALA A 33 3.63 -2.16 7.26
C ALA A 33 4.44 -1.53 6.13
N CYS A 34 4.09 -0.30 5.77
CA CYS A 34 4.90 0.48 4.83
C CYS A 34 6.25 0.85 5.48
N PRO A 35 7.40 0.59 4.82
CA PRO A 35 8.72 0.90 5.37
C PRO A 35 8.98 2.41 5.51
N ILE A 36 8.21 3.26 4.82
CA ILE A 36 8.31 4.73 4.91
C ILE A 36 7.43 5.28 6.04
N CYS A 37 6.20 4.77 6.19
CA CYS A 37 5.27 5.21 7.25
C CYS A 37 5.65 4.63 8.63
N GLY A 38 6.34 3.51 8.67
CA GLY A 38 6.71 2.81 9.89
C GLY A 38 5.52 2.08 10.55
N THR A 39 5.56 1.97 11.87
CA THR A 39 4.56 1.28 12.70
C THR A 39 3.98 2.24 13.75
N GLY A 40 2.75 1.97 14.21
CA GLY A 40 2.04 2.75 15.21
C GLY A 40 0.60 3.09 14.80
N GLU A 41 -0.10 3.91 15.59
CA GLU A 41 -1.51 4.23 15.37
C GLU A 41 -1.78 5.02 14.07
N LYS A 42 -0.77 5.75 13.58
CA LYS A 42 -0.89 6.59 12.37
C LYS A 42 -0.32 5.91 11.12
N ALA A 43 0.20 4.69 11.25
CA ALA A 43 0.76 3.96 10.13
C ALA A 43 -0.34 3.32 9.28
N SER A 44 -0.04 3.13 8.00
CA SER A 44 -0.89 2.38 7.07
C SER A 44 -0.41 0.94 6.99
N TYR A 45 -1.35 0.01 7.10
CA TYR A 45 -1.11 -1.44 7.04
C TYR A 45 -1.89 -2.05 5.89
N PHE A 46 -1.30 -3.07 5.26
CA PHE A 46 -1.82 -3.67 4.04
C PHE A 46 -1.88 -5.19 4.16
N PHE A 47 -2.95 -5.80 3.64
CA PHE A 47 -3.05 -7.26 3.56
C PHE A 47 -2.40 -7.82 2.28
N SER A 48 -2.28 -6.98 1.23
CA SER A 48 -1.72 -7.34 -0.06
C SER A 48 -0.37 -6.65 -0.29
N PRO A 49 0.66 -7.41 -0.70
CA PRO A 49 1.89 -6.86 -1.26
C PRO A 49 1.68 -5.81 -2.35
N ARG A 50 0.65 -6.00 -3.20
CA ARG A 50 0.38 -5.09 -4.32
C ARG A 50 -0.14 -3.74 -3.84
N ASP A 51 -0.98 -3.72 -2.82
CA ASP A 51 -1.51 -2.49 -2.22
C ASP A 51 -0.42 -1.70 -1.52
N LEU A 52 0.49 -2.39 -0.84
CA LEU A 52 1.71 -1.79 -0.28
C LEU A 52 2.54 -1.11 -1.37
N VAL A 53 2.78 -1.77 -2.51
CA VAL A 53 3.57 -1.21 -3.61
C VAL A 53 2.87 0.01 -4.22
N ASN A 54 1.55 -0.04 -4.43
CA ASN A 54 0.77 1.11 -4.88
C ASN A 54 0.86 2.29 -3.90
N HIS A 55 0.83 2.02 -2.60
CA HIS A 55 1.04 3.03 -1.57
C HIS A 55 2.46 3.60 -1.58
N LEU A 56 3.48 2.77 -1.84
CA LEU A 56 4.86 3.22 -2.01
C LEU A 56 5.00 4.17 -3.21
N PHE A 57 4.32 3.90 -4.33
CA PHE A 57 4.28 4.83 -5.47
C PHE A 57 3.62 6.17 -5.10
N ALA A 58 2.61 6.18 -4.22
CA ALA A 58 2.00 7.43 -3.77
C ALA A 58 2.99 8.31 -2.97
N HIS A 59 3.92 7.69 -2.22
CA HIS A 59 5.00 8.44 -1.57
C HIS A 59 5.96 9.07 -2.59
N THR A 60 6.33 8.34 -3.64
CA THR A 60 7.26 8.86 -4.66
C THR A 60 6.61 9.99 -5.47
N MET A 61 5.33 9.87 -5.82
CA MET A 61 4.58 10.93 -6.51
C MET A 61 4.44 12.19 -5.66
N LYS A 62 4.13 12.05 -4.36
CA LYS A 62 4.13 13.17 -3.40
C LYS A 62 5.50 13.83 -3.27
N ALA A 63 6.57 13.02 -3.23
CA ALA A 63 7.94 13.52 -3.17
C ALA A 63 8.32 14.29 -4.45
N GLN A 64 7.78 13.89 -5.62
CA GLN A 64 8.06 14.53 -6.90
C GLN A 64 7.13 15.70 -7.26
N LYS A 65 6.08 16.01 -6.49
CA LYS A 65 5.01 16.99 -6.85
C LYS A 65 4.49 16.79 -8.28
N VAL A 66 4.44 15.55 -8.76
CA VAL A 66 3.94 15.23 -10.10
C VAL A 66 2.44 15.04 -9.99
N TYR A 67 1.68 15.97 -10.58
CA TYR A 67 0.24 15.84 -10.74
C TYR A 67 -0.03 15.06 -12.03
N ILE A 68 -0.44 13.80 -11.89
CA ILE A 68 -0.95 13.04 -13.03
C ILE A 68 -2.42 13.42 -13.16
N ALA A 69 -2.77 14.15 -14.22
CA ALA A 69 -4.15 14.35 -14.59
C ALA A 69 -4.72 12.97 -14.96
N ALA A 70 -5.69 12.48 -14.18
CA ALA A 70 -6.40 11.26 -14.54
C ALA A 70 -7.02 11.47 -15.93
N PRO A 71 -6.88 10.52 -16.87
CA PRO A 71 -7.65 10.60 -18.11
C PRO A 71 -9.12 10.58 -17.71
N VAL A 72 -9.86 11.61 -18.16
CA VAL A 72 -11.33 11.62 -18.12
C VAL A 72 -11.77 10.32 -18.79
N ALA A 73 -12.45 9.46 -18.04
CA ALA A 73 -13.23 8.38 -18.63
C ALA A 73 -14.31 9.07 -19.47
N THR A 74 -14.11 9.09 -20.79
CA THR A 74 -15.19 9.36 -21.71
C THR A 74 -16.10 8.15 -21.65
N GLU A 75 -17.20 8.27 -20.92
CA GLU A 75 -18.38 7.43 -21.10
C GLU A 75 -18.90 7.74 -22.51
N GLU A 76 -18.32 7.10 -23.53
CA GLU A 76 -18.99 6.91 -24.81
C GLU A 76 -19.98 5.76 -24.60
N GLU A 77 -21.20 6.12 -24.21
CA GLU A 77 -22.39 5.29 -24.37
C GLU A 77 -22.54 4.97 -25.86
N ASP A 78 -21.91 3.87 -26.27
CA ASP A 78 -22.20 3.16 -27.51
C ASP A 78 -23.43 2.27 -27.23
N GLU A 79 -24.63 2.82 -27.41
CA GLU A 79 -25.79 2.00 -27.77
C GLU A 79 -26.29 2.46 -29.13
N GLU A 80 -25.93 1.63 -30.12
CA GLU A 80 -26.39 1.59 -31.50
C GLU A 80 -27.92 1.47 -31.61
N GLU A 81 -28.46 2.25 -32.56
CA GLU A 81 -29.71 2.08 -33.36
C GLU A 81 -31.10 2.14 -32.68
#